data_AF-A0A084EN83-F1
#
_entry.id   AF-A0A084EN83-F1
#
_cell.length_a   1.000
_cell.length_b   1.000
_cell.length_c   1.000
_cell.angle_alpha   90.00
_cell.angle_beta   90.00
_cell.angle_gamma   90.00
#
_symmetry.space_group_name_H-M   'P 1'
#
loop_
_entity.id
_entity.type
_entity.pdbx_description
1 polymer ?
#
loop_
_entity_poly.entity_id
_entity_poly.type
_entity_poly.pdbx_seq_one_letter_code
_entity_poly.pdbx_strand_id
1 'polypeptide(L)'
;MSSVTPEYGTSVEGHLAARIGDIGYIAIPCPFGLRLASGWRLHRPIGQWTEAEVYGSEGTVADEAGFRAHVEAIAVHLNQRAALGRKDVRMRVSTPWGMSQGATSYADGVVCHSTASHGGFKLDRARNTALHPALRIKGGWYEEDGDWARVAVGYPDLFTDREKASADRTLRDWDPDAWEAVHGRALSAEESFTRDRQRFEREHAGDWVVISAVTSKQYPGFVETIAAIGGQRDRSDTRPWLVSADEYRAGRHGFVINPARHAPLPA
;
A
#
# COMPACT_ATOMS: atom_id res chain seq x y z
N MET A 1 -29.72 10.03 0.19
CA MET A 1 -28.47 10.60 -0.36
C MET A 1 -28.47 10.32 -1.86
N SER A 2 -28.12 11.31 -2.69
CA SER A 2 -28.00 11.09 -4.13
C SER A 2 -26.83 10.14 -4.40
N SER A 3 -27.01 9.20 -5.35
CA SER A 3 -25.93 8.34 -5.81
C SER A 3 -24.78 9.19 -6.35
N VAL A 4 -23.56 8.87 -5.94
CA VAL A 4 -22.33 9.47 -6.46
C VAL A 4 -22.08 8.84 -7.82
N THR A 5 -22.21 9.65 -8.88
CA THR A 5 -22.08 9.23 -10.28
C THR A 5 -20.90 9.94 -10.93
N PRO A 6 -20.08 9.27 -11.75
CA PRO A 6 -19.00 9.92 -12.47
C PRO A 6 -19.48 10.93 -13.52
N GLU A 7 -18.76 12.03 -13.64
CA GLU A 7 -18.83 12.95 -14.77
C GLU A 7 -17.56 12.77 -15.60
N TYR A 8 -17.68 12.45 -16.90
CA TYR A 8 -16.54 12.26 -17.79
C TYR A 8 -16.34 13.45 -18.71
N GLY A 9 -15.09 13.69 -19.12
CA GLY A 9 -14.74 14.70 -20.09
C GLY A 9 -13.29 14.57 -20.56
N THR A 10 -12.78 15.67 -21.08
CA THR A 10 -11.41 15.77 -21.60
C THR A 10 -10.73 16.98 -20.98
N SER A 11 -9.47 16.86 -20.57
CA SER A 11 -8.65 17.99 -20.05
C SER A 11 -8.28 18.96 -21.18
N VAL A 12 -7.62 20.08 -20.83
CA VAL A 12 -7.11 21.05 -21.81
C VAL A 12 -6.13 20.41 -22.80
N GLU A 13 -5.31 19.48 -22.33
CA GLU A 13 -4.30 18.76 -23.11
C GLU A 13 -4.87 17.61 -23.94
N GLY A 14 -6.19 17.39 -23.92
CA GLY A 14 -6.83 16.32 -24.66
C GLY A 14 -6.83 14.96 -23.93
N HIS A 15 -6.46 14.92 -22.64
CA HIS A 15 -6.45 13.68 -21.85
C HIS A 15 -7.83 13.31 -21.35
N LEU A 16 -8.10 12.00 -21.22
CA LEU A 16 -9.32 11.52 -20.58
C LEU A 16 -9.37 12.03 -19.15
N ALA A 17 -10.52 12.53 -18.72
CA ALA A 17 -10.69 13.05 -17.39
C ALA A 17 -12.06 12.69 -16.81
N ALA A 18 -12.14 12.60 -15.48
CA ALA A 18 -13.38 12.33 -14.79
C ALA A 18 -13.44 13.02 -13.43
N ARG A 19 -14.63 13.48 -13.05
CA ARG A 19 -14.95 13.91 -11.68
C ARG A 19 -15.80 12.84 -11.02
N ILE A 20 -15.46 12.46 -9.79
CA ILE A 20 -16.25 11.55 -8.97
C ILE A 20 -16.23 12.00 -7.50
N GLY A 21 -17.37 12.49 -7.01
CA GLY A 21 -17.43 13.18 -5.72
C GLY A 21 -16.50 14.39 -5.67
N ASP A 22 -15.63 14.46 -4.66
CA ASP A 22 -14.62 15.52 -4.50
C ASP A 22 -13.31 15.21 -5.26
N ILE A 23 -13.22 14.09 -5.99
CA ILE A 23 -11.98 13.65 -6.65
C ILE A 23 -12.05 13.94 -8.14
N GLY A 24 -10.98 14.51 -8.70
CA GLY A 24 -10.77 14.63 -10.14
C GLY A 24 -9.65 13.70 -10.59
N TYR A 25 -9.83 13.04 -11.73
CA TYR A 25 -8.83 12.20 -12.37
C TYR A 25 -8.50 12.71 -13.77
N ILE A 26 -7.22 12.65 -14.14
CA ILE A 26 -6.71 12.82 -15.51
C ILE A 26 -5.88 11.59 -15.85
N ALA A 27 -6.18 10.94 -16.97
CA ALA A 27 -5.45 9.78 -17.47
C ALA A 27 -4.31 10.25 -18.39
N ILE A 28 -3.10 10.38 -17.83
CA ILE A 28 -1.94 10.95 -18.52
C ILE A 28 -1.18 9.83 -19.24
N PRO A 29 -0.98 9.92 -20.58
CA PRO A 29 -0.22 8.92 -21.32
C PRO A 29 1.20 8.72 -20.77
N CYS A 30 1.61 7.46 -20.65
CA CYS A 30 2.96 7.06 -20.26
C CYS A 30 3.41 5.84 -21.09
N PRO A 31 4.71 5.46 -21.08
CA PRO A 31 5.22 4.37 -21.91
C PRO A 31 4.49 3.01 -21.74
N PHE A 32 3.80 2.81 -20.62
CA PHE A 32 3.14 1.56 -20.27
C PHE A 32 1.61 1.70 -20.11
N GLY A 33 0.99 2.71 -20.73
CA GLY A 33 -0.46 2.92 -20.72
C GLY A 33 -0.84 4.34 -20.29
N LEU A 34 -1.80 4.45 -19.37
CA LEU A 34 -2.31 5.72 -18.84
C LEU A 34 -2.10 5.77 -17.33
N ARG A 35 -1.34 6.76 -16.86
CA ARG A 35 -1.19 7.04 -15.44
C ARG A 35 -2.43 7.74 -14.92
N LEU A 36 -3.02 7.21 -13.84
CA LEU A 36 -4.17 7.78 -13.16
C LEU A 36 -3.72 8.88 -12.20
N ALA A 37 -3.66 10.12 -12.69
CA ALA A 37 -3.31 11.26 -11.86
C ALA A 37 -4.56 11.83 -11.18
N SER A 38 -4.48 12.08 -9.88
CA SER A 38 -5.63 12.53 -9.08
C SER A 38 -5.42 13.91 -8.47
N GLY A 39 -6.53 14.65 -8.33
CA GLY A 39 -6.60 15.95 -7.68
C GLY A 39 -7.83 16.03 -6.77
N TRP A 40 -7.77 16.89 -5.76
CA TRP A 40 -8.85 17.09 -4.80
C TRP A 40 -9.58 18.41 -5.06
N ARG A 41 -10.91 18.34 -5.10
CA ARG A 41 -11.82 19.49 -5.24
C ARG A 41 -11.47 20.40 -6.40
N LEU A 42 -11.30 19.81 -7.59
CA LEU A 42 -11.14 20.56 -8.84
C LEU A 42 -12.48 21.22 -9.23
N HIS A 43 -12.64 22.48 -8.82
CA HIS A 43 -13.91 23.23 -8.96
C HIS A 43 -14.23 23.69 -10.39
N ARG A 44 -13.23 23.83 -11.26
CA ARG A 44 -13.42 24.27 -12.66
C ARG A 44 -14.06 23.16 -13.50
N PRO A 45 -14.75 23.45 -14.62
CA PRO A 45 -15.21 22.41 -15.55
C PRO A 45 -14.05 21.52 -16.03
N ILE A 46 -14.32 20.24 -16.31
CA ILE A 46 -13.29 19.26 -16.70
C ILE A 46 -12.43 19.75 -17.88
N GLY A 47 -13.04 20.40 -18.87
CA GLY A 47 -12.36 20.99 -20.03
C GLY A 47 -11.37 22.13 -19.73
N GLN A 48 -11.24 22.55 -18.48
CA GLN A 48 -10.29 23.58 -18.04
C GLN A 48 -9.19 23.02 -17.13
N TRP A 49 -9.23 21.71 -16.85
CA TRP A 49 -8.23 21.06 -16.02
C TRP A 49 -6.93 20.86 -16.80
N THR A 50 -5.81 20.99 -16.08
CA THR A 50 -4.48 20.72 -16.62
C THR A 50 -3.75 19.67 -15.78
N GLU A 51 -2.70 19.08 -16.34
CA GLU A 51 -1.85 18.12 -15.60
C GLU A 51 -1.23 18.72 -14.32
N ALA A 52 -1.06 20.05 -14.26
CA ALA A 52 -0.47 20.74 -13.11
C ALA A 52 -1.39 20.79 -11.88
N GLU A 53 -2.69 20.52 -12.05
CA GLU A 53 -3.66 20.54 -10.95
C GLU A 53 -3.83 19.19 -10.26
N VAL A 54 -3.31 18.12 -10.86
CA VAL A 54 -3.31 16.78 -10.29
C VAL A 54 -1.94 16.49 -9.67
N TYR A 55 -1.95 15.95 -8.45
CA TYR A 55 -0.75 15.75 -7.63
C TYR A 55 -0.67 14.35 -7.03
N GLY A 56 -1.75 13.58 -7.04
CA GLY A 56 -1.79 12.18 -6.65
C GLY A 56 -1.56 11.24 -7.83
N SER A 57 -1.22 9.99 -7.53
CA SER A 57 -1.09 8.92 -8.52
C SER A 57 -1.72 7.65 -7.97
N GLU A 58 -2.68 7.07 -8.69
CA GLU A 58 -3.38 5.83 -8.33
C GLU A 58 -2.96 4.62 -9.18
N GLY A 59 -1.79 4.73 -9.82
CA GLY A 59 -1.21 3.68 -10.66
C GLY A 59 -1.43 3.92 -12.15
N THR A 60 -1.31 2.85 -12.93
CA THR A 60 -1.40 2.88 -14.39
C THR A 60 -2.42 1.86 -14.87
N VAL A 61 -3.20 2.22 -15.88
CA VAL A 61 -4.14 1.35 -16.59
C VAL A 61 -3.71 1.24 -18.06
N ALA A 62 -4.11 0.15 -18.73
CA ALA A 62 -3.68 -0.08 -20.11
C ALA A 62 -4.26 0.95 -21.11
N ASP A 63 -5.52 1.33 -20.91
CA ASP A 63 -6.33 2.05 -21.91
C ASP A 63 -7.51 2.81 -21.28
N GLU A 64 -8.36 3.41 -22.14
CA GLU A 64 -9.59 4.11 -21.73
C GLU A 64 -10.56 3.20 -20.95
N ALA A 65 -10.69 1.93 -21.34
CA ALA A 65 -11.60 1.00 -20.67
C ALA A 65 -11.14 0.76 -19.23
N GLY A 66 -9.83 0.60 -19.02
CA GLY A 66 -9.22 0.54 -17.69
C GLY A 66 -9.43 1.82 -16.88
N PHE A 67 -9.32 2.99 -17.51
CA PHE A 67 -9.60 4.28 -16.86
C PHE A 67 -11.06 4.35 -16.37
N ARG A 68 -12.01 4.05 -17.24
CA ARG A 68 -13.45 4.04 -16.89
C ARG A 68 -13.73 3.02 -15.79
N ALA A 69 -13.21 1.80 -15.90
CA ALA A 69 -13.39 0.77 -14.87
C ALA A 69 -12.87 1.22 -13.49
N HIS A 70 -11.72 1.93 -13.46
CA HIS A 70 -11.22 2.51 -12.22
C HIS A 70 -12.19 3.55 -11.63
N VAL A 71 -12.64 4.51 -12.45
CA VAL A 71 -13.55 5.58 -12.01
C VAL A 71 -14.88 5.01 -11.51
N GLU A 72 -15.44 4.02 -12.21
CA GLU A 72 -16.66 3.33 -11.77
C GLU A 72 -16.44 2.56 -10.46
N ALA A 73 -15.29 1.91 -10.27
CA ALA A 73 -14.98 1.24 -9.01
C ALA A 73 -14.88 2.24 -7.83
N ILE A 74 -14.36 3.45 -8.08
CA ILE A 74 -14.37 4.54 -7.09
C ILE A 74 -15.79 5.01 -6.79
N ALA A 75 -16.65 5.14 -7.81
CA ALA A 75 -18.06 5.48 -7.61
C ALA A 75 -18.78 4.46 -6.72
N VAL A 76 -18.60 3.16 -6.98
CA VAL A 76 -19.13 2.07 -6.14
C VAL A 76 -18.61 2.20 -4.71
N HIS A 77 -17.29 2.40 -4.52
CA HIS A 77 -16.70 2.57 -3.20
C HIS A 77 -17.31 3.76 -2.44
N LEU A 78 -17.47 4.92 -3.08
CA LEU A 78 -18.06 6.11 -2.43
C LEU A 78 -19.53 5.89 -2.05
N ASN A 79 -20.31 5.23 -2.91
CA ASN A 79 -21.70 4.89 -2.61
C ASN A 79 -21.82 3.90 -1.45
N GLN A 80 -20.99 2.86 -1.42
CA GLN A 80 -20.92 1.92 -0.30
C GLN A 80 -20.53 2.64 1.00
N ARG A 81 -19.52 3.52 0.94
CA ARG A 81 -19.06 4.29 2.10
C ARG A 81 -20.16 5.21 2.65
N ALA A 82 -20.94 5.83 1.79
CA ALA A 82 -22.11 6.62 2.19
C ALA A 82 -23.20 5.74 2.83
N ALA A 83 -23.48 4.56 2.27
CA ALA A 83 -24.46 3.61 2.79
C ALA A 83 -24.08 3.05 4.17
N LEU A 84 -22.79 2.90 4.47
CA LEU A 84 -22.29 2.47 5.77
C LEU A 84 -22.55 3.49 6.90
N GLY A 85 -22.90 4.74 6.58
CA GLY A 85 -23.39 5.71 7.56
C GLY A 85 -22.38 6.05 8.68
N ARG A 86 -21.07 5.92 8.40
CA ARG A 86 -19.99 6.27 9.33
C ARG A 86 -20.13 7.73 9.78
N LYS A 87 -19.85 7.99 11.05
CA LYS A 87 -20.08 9.32 11.65
C LYS A 87 -18.79 9.91 12.17
N ASP A 88 -18.46 11.11 11.71
CA ASP A 88 -17.40 11.89 12.34
C ASP A 88 -17.85 12.32 13.73
N VAL A 89 -16.99 12.05 14.71
CA VAL A 89 -17.23 12.33 16.12
C VAL A 89 -16.07 13.12 16.69
N ARG A 90 -16.36 14.02 17.61
CA ARG A 90 -15.32 14.78 18.32
C ARG A 90 -14.91 14.00 19.56
N MET A 91 -13.72 13.41 19.51
CA MET A 91 -13.14 12.67 20.64
C MET A 91 -11.74 13.17 20.92
N ARG A 92 -11.51 13.76 22.10
CA ARG A 92 -10.16 14.11 22.57
C ARG A 92 -9.64 12.99 23.45
N VAL A 93 -9.08 11.98 22.81
CA VAL A 93 -8.51 10.80 23.48
C VAL A 93 -7.02 10.74 23.16
N SER A 94 -6.22 10.36 24.17
CA SER A 94 -4.82 10.01 23.95
C SER A 94 -4.76 8.64 23.28
N THR A 95 -4.12 8.58 22.12
CA THR A 95 -3.90 7.36 21.34
C THR A 95 -2.42 6.98 21.40
N PRO A 96 -2.04 5.75 21.00
CA PRO A 96 -0.62 5.38 20.85
C PRO A 96 0.17 6.30 19.91
N TRP A 97 -0.51 6.97 18.99
CA TRP A 97 0.08 7.88 17.99
C TRP A 97 -0.10 9.36 18.36
N GLY A 98 -0.33 9.65 19.64
CA GLY A 98 -0.55 11.00 20.16
C GLY A 98 -2.02 11.37 20.32
N MET A 99 -2.29 12.66 20.48
CA MET A 99 -3.65 13.15 20.72
C MET A 99 -4.50 13.04 19.44
N SER A 100 -5.69 12.45 19.57
CA SER A 100 -6.65 12.38 18.47
C SER A 100 -7.10 13.79 18.05
N GLN A 101 -7.04 14.04 16.75
CA GLN A 101 -7.46 15.29 16.10
C GLN A 101 -8.75 15.09 15.29
N GLY A 102 -8.97 13.88 14.79
CA GLY A 102 -10.21 13.43 14.16
C GLY A 102 -10.57 12.04 14.65
N ALA A 103 -11.88 11.73 14.64
CA ALA A 103 -12.37 10.39 14.89
C ALA A 103 -13.62 10.12 14.06
N THR A 104 -13.73 8.91 13.54
CA THR A 104 -14.89 8.43 12.78
C THR A 104 -15.40 7.15 13.44
N SER A 105 -16.64 7.16 13.89
CA SER A 105 -17.34 5.99 14.42
C SER A 105 -17.83 5.13 13.27
N TYR A 106 -17.37 3.87 13.22
CA TYR A 106 -17.80 2.86 12.25
C TYR A 106 -18.98 2.05 12.80
N ALA A 107 -18.98 1.79 14.11
CA ALA A 107 -20.06 1.18 14.86
C ALA A 107 -19.84 1.40 16.37
N ASP A 108 -20.81 1.00 17.19
CA ASP A 108 -20.62 0.97 18.64
C ASP A 108 -19.41 0.09 19.00
N GLY A 109 -18.44 0.71 19.66
CA GLY A 109 -17.18 0.08 20.07
C GLY A 109 -16.10 0.01 18.98
N VAL A 110 -16.31 0.60 17.80
CA VAL A 110 -15.34 0.60 16.68
C VAL A 110 -15.15 2.03 16.17
N VAL A 111 -14.02 2.64 16.52
CA VAL A 111 -13.71 4.04 16.16
C VAL A 111 -12.36 4.13 15.48
N CYS A 112 -12.29 4.76 14.31
CA CYS A 112 -11.02 5.13 13.69
C CYS A 112 -10.61 6.52 14.19
N HIS A 113 -9.36 6.68 14.59
CA HIS A 113 -8.77 7.94 15.03
C HIS A 113 -7.69 8.39 14.05
N SER A 114 -7.62 9.70 13.81
CA SER A 114 -6.53 10.34 13.09
C SER A 114 -5.82 11.34 14.01
N THR A 115 -4.50 11.36 13.95
CA THR A 115 -3.60 12.26 14.68
C THR A 115 -2.71 13.02 13.69
N ALA A 116 -1.80 13.86 14.21
CA ALA A 116 -0.88 14.64 13.38
C ALA A 116 0.17 13.79 12.64
N SER A 117 0.44 12.59 13.15
CA SER A 117 1.51 11.72 12.61
C SER A 117 0.96 10.44 12.00
N HIS A 118 -0.15 9.92 12.51
CA HIS A 118 -0.67 8.61 12.14
C HIS A 118 -2.15 8.49 12.55
N GLY A 119 -2.68 7.29 12.52
CA GLY A 119 -3.99 6.95 13.01
C GLY A 119 -4.16 5.46 13.23
N GLY A 120 -5.41 5.08 13.40
CA GLY A 120 -5.81 3.69 13.48
C GLY A 120 -7.13 3.47 14.20
N PHE A 121 -7.53 2.21 14.28
CA PHE A 121 -8.75 1.80 14.94
C PHE A 121 -8.54 1.55 16.43
N LYS A 122 -9.53 2.01 17.20
CA LYS A 122 -9.76 1.62 18.58
C LYS A 122 -10.98 0.73 18.66
N LEU A 123 -10.77 -0.52 19.08
CA LEU A 123 -11.82 -1.41 19.52
C LEU A 123 -12.02 -1.30 21.03
N ASP A 124 -13.27 -1.24 21.46
CA ASP A 124 -13.61 -1.45 22.87
C ASP A 124 -13.29 -2.89 23.30
N ARG A 125 -13.42 -3.17 24.60
CA ARG A 125 -13.08 -4.50 25.13
C ARG A 125 -13.95 -5.61 24.53
N ALA A 126 -15.24 -5.36 24.31
CA ALA A 126 -16.17 -6.36 23.81
C ALA A 126 -15.86 -6.69 22.34
N ARG A 127 -15.72 -5.67 21.49
CA ARG A 127 -15.30 -5.82 20.08
C ARG A 127 -13.93 -6.45 19.96
N ASN A 128 -12.97 -6.05 20.78
CA ASN A 128 -11.64 -6.66 20.72
C ASN A 128 -11.65 -8.15 21.11
N THR A 129 -12.51 -8.53 22.07
CA THR A 129 -12.62 -9.93 22.52
C THR A 129 -13.35 -10.80 21.49
N ALA A 130 -14.32 -10.24 20.78
CA ALA A 130 -15.13 -10.95 19.79
C ALA A 130 -14.37 -11.29 18.49
N LEU A 131 -13.26 -10.62 18.20
CA LEU A 131 -12.40 -10.98 17.06
C LEU A 131 -11.89 -12.42 17.16
N HIS A 132 -11.56 -13.03 16.02
CA HIS A 132 -10.78 -14.27 15.98
C HIS A 132 -9.46 -14.09 16.75
N PRO A 133 -9.00 -15.05 17.58
CA PRO A 133 -7.78 -14.89 18.39
C PRO A 133 -6.56 -14.43 17.59
N ALA A 134 -6.36 -14.94 16.37
CA ALA A 134 -5.25 -14.56 15.50
C ALA A 134 -5.29 -13.10 15.02
N LEU A 135 -6.45 -12.43 15.11
CA LEU A 135 -6.62 -11.03 14.73
C LEU A 135 -6.49 -10.07 15.91
N ARG A 136 -6.43 -10.55 17.16
CA ARG A 136 -6.51 -9.69 18.35
C ARG A 136 -5.18 -9.05 18.70
N ILE A 137 -5.18 -7.72 18.84
CA ILE A 137 -4.08 -6.97 19.44
C ILE A 137 -4.43 -6.58 20.88
N LYS A 138 -3.47 -6.77 21.79
CA LYS A 138 -3.64 -6.38 23.20
C LYS A 138 -3.86 -4.88 23.31
N GLY A 139 -4.87 -4.47 24.07
CA GLY A 139 -5.24 -3.07 24.21
C GLY A 139 -6.16 -2.55 23.11
N GLY A 140 -6.38 -3.30 22.03
CA GLY A 140 -7.37 -3.00 20.99
C GLY A 140 -7.09 -1.75 20.17
N TRP A 141 -5.81 -1.39 20.02
CA TRP A 141 -5.35 -0.34 19.11
C TRP A 141 -4.75 -1.02 17.88
N TYR A 142 -5.23 -0.65 16.71
CA TYR A 142 -4.85 -1.22 15.42
C TYR A 142 -4.41 -0.09 14.51
N GLU A 143 -3.13 -0.06 14.20
CA GLU A 143 -2.47 0.96 13.38
C GLU A 143 -2.99 1.02 11.93
N GLU A 144 -3.01 2.21 11.32
CA GLU A 144 -3.72 2.47 10.06
C GLU A 144 -3.07 1.94 8.77
N ASP A 145 -1.79 1.61 8.77
CA ASP A 145 -1.07 1.15 7.58
C ASP A 145 -1.16 -0.38 7.46
N GLY A 146 -1.09 -1.09 8.59
CA GLY A 146 -1.10 -2.56 8.62
C GLY A 146 -2.26 -3.16 9.42
N ASP A 147 -2.31 -2.86 10.71
CA ASP A 147 -3.16 -3.59 11.66
C ASP A 147 -4.66 -3.33 11.48
N TRP A 148 -5.05 -2.22 10.85
CA TRP A 148 -6.44 -1.95 10.48
C TRP A 148 -7.06 -3.09 9.66
N ALA A 149 -6.25 -3.81 8.89
CA ALA A 149 -6.67 -4.96 8.11
C ALA A 149 -7.29 -6.05 9.00
N ARG A 150 -6.79 -6.24 10.23
CA ARG A 150 -7.36 -7.19 11.21
C ARG A 150 -8.78 -6.79 11.60
N VAL A 151 -9.03 -5.50 11.75
CA VAL A 151 -10.37 -4.97 12.07
C VAL A 151 -11.32 -5.19 10.89
N ALA A 152 -10.87 -4.89 9.67
CA ALA A 152 -11.67 -5.06 8.46
C ALA A 152 -12.00 -6.51 8.15
N VAL A 153 -11.06 -7.44 8.35
CA VAL A 153 -11.31 -8.89 8.21
C VAL A 153 -12.25 -9.40 9.30
N GLY A 154 -12.11 -8.91 10.53
CA GLY A 154 -12.94 -9.34 11.66
C GLY A 154 -14.36 -8.74 11.70
N TYR A 155 -14.58 -7.59 11.05
CA TYR A 155 -15.85 -6.89 10.99
C TYR A 155 -16.18 -6.42 9.56
N PRO A 156 -16.32 -7.35 8.59
CA PRO A 156 -16.40 -7.01 7.18
C PRO A 156 -17.58 -6.10 6.82
N ASP A 157 -18.70 -6.18 7.56
CA ASP A 157 -19.90 -5.39 7.32
C ASP A 157 -19.71 -3.89 7.60
N LEU A 158 -18.60 -3.48 8.23
CA LEU A 158 -18.27 -2.08 8.47
C LEU A 158 -17.45 -1.46 7.32
N PHE A 159 -17.11 -2.26 6.29
CA PHE A 159 -16.17 -1.89 5.24
C PHE A 159 -16.75 -2.12 3.85
N THR A 160 -16.35 -1.25 2.92
CA THR A 160 -16.66 -1.36 1.49
C THR A 160 -15.94 -2.55 0.86
N ASP A 161 -16.36 -2.97 -0.33
CA ASP A 161 -15.70 -4.08 -1.02
C ASP A 161 -14.23 -3.77 -1.35
N ARG A 162 -13.94 -2.52 -1.73
CA ARG A 162 -12.57 -2.05 -1.97
C ARG A 162 -11.71 -2.13 -0.71
N GLU A 163 -12.23 -1.69 0.43
CA GLU A 163 -11.52 -1.75 1.71
C GLU A 163 -11.31 -3.20 2.15
N LYS A 164 -12.32 -4.08 2.00
CA LYS A 164 -12.18 -5.51 2.29
C LYS A 164 -11.10 -6.17 1.44
N ALA A 165 -11.07 -5.89 0.13
CA ALA A 165 -10.04 -6.43 -0.76
C ALA A 165 -8.63 -5.92 -0.40
N SER A 166 -8.52 -4.65 0.02
CA SER A 166 -7.28 -4.06 0.50
C SER A 166 -6.81 -4.73 1.81
N ALA A 167 -7.71 -4.84 2.79
CA ALA A 167 -7.42 -5.49 4.07
C ALA A 167 -7.01 -6.96 3.91
N ASP A 168 -7.72 -7.71 3.06
CA ASP A 168 -7.37 -9.09 2.74
C ASP A 168 -5.95 -9.19 2.15
N ARG A 169 -5.60 -8.32 1.20
CA ARG A 169 -4.24 -8.27 0.63
C ARG A 169 -3.20 -7.91 1.68
N THR A 170 -3.43 -6.84 2.45
CA THR A 170 -2.51 -6.39 3.52
C THR A 170 -2.24 -7.52 4.50
N LEU A 171 -3.28 -8.23 4.95
CA LEU A 171 -3.11 -9.33 5.90
C LEU A 171 -2.37 -10.51 5.25
N ARG A 172 -2.71 -10.91 4.02
CA ARG A 172 -1.95 -11.94 3.28
C ARG A 172 -0.48 -11.60 3.13
N ASP A 173 -0.18 -10.36 2.76
CA ASP A 173 1.18 -9.95 2.40
C ASP A 173 2.09 -9.74 3.62
N TRP A 174 1.55 -9.29 4.76
CA TRP A 174 2.34 -8.86 5.91
C TRP A 174 2.13 -9.67 7.20
N ASP A 175 0.99 -10.35 7.35
CA ASP A 175 0.75 -11.31 8.44
C ASP A 175 0.03 -12.56 7.92
N PRO A 176 0.72 -13.36 7.08
CA PRO A 176 0.13 -14.55 6.48
C PRO A 176 -0.29 -15.57 7.54
N ASP A 177 0.38 -15.67 8.68
CA ASP A 177 0.01 -16.60 9.76
C ASP A 177 -1.39 -16.28 10.30
N ALA A 178 -1.69 -15.00 10.56
CA ALA A 178 -3.02 -14.59 10.99
C ALA A 178 -4.06 -14.80 9.88
N TRP A 179 -3.71 -14.52 8.62
CA TRP A 179 -4.59 -14.77 7.49
C TRP A 179 -4.96 -16.26 7.36
N GLU A 180 -3.97 -17.15 7.38
CA GLU A 180 -4.13 -18.60 7.26
C GLU A 180 -4.94 -19.16 8.43
N ALA A 181 -4.73 -18.67 9.66
CA ALA A 181 -5.48 -19.09 10.83
C ALA A 181 -6.98 -18.72 10.74
N VAL A 182 -7.31 -17.55 10.18
CA VAL A 182 -8.70 -17.12 9.99
C VAL A 182 -9.39 -17.88 8.85
N HIS A 183 -8.67 -18.14 7.76
CA HIS A 183 -9.24 -18.75 6.55
C HIS A 183 -9.12 -20.28 6.51
N GLY A 184 -8.31 -20.88 7.40
CA GLY A 184 -8.05 -22.32 7.44
C GLY A 184 -7.31 -22.83 6.20
N ARG A 185 -6.56 -21.97 5.51
CA ARG A 185 -5.88 -22.30 4.24
C ARG A 185 -4.48 -21.74 4.26
N ALA A 186 -3.48 -22.56 3.94
CA ALA A 186 -2.10 -22.12 3.76
C ALA A 186 -1.92 -21.27 2.49
N LEU A 187 -1.06 -20.27 2.58
CA LEU A 187 -0.66 -19.41 1.46
C LEU A 187 0.61 -19.95 0.81
N SER A 188 0.59 -20.01 -0.52
CA SER A 188 1.82 -20.19 -1.29
C SER A 188 2.66 -18.91 -1.29
N ALA A 189 3.91 -19.04 -1.72
CA ALA A 189 4.81 -17.91 -1.83
C ALA A 189 4.44 -16.95 -2.99
N GLU A 190 3.65 -17.40 -3.97
CA GLU A 190 3.11 -16.57 -5.03
C GLU A 190 1.93 -15.71 -4.56
N GLU A 191 1.24 -16.13 -3.49
CA GLU A 191 0.03 -15.48 -2.96
C GLU A 191 0.30 -14.46 -1.85
N SER A 192 1.50 -14.43 -1.29
CA SER A 192 1.86 -13.59 -0.14
C SER A 192 3.29 -13.08 -0.24
N PHE A 193 3.47 -11.77 -0.13
CA PHE A 193 4.80 -11.15 -0.08
C PHE A 193 5.70 -11.73 1.02
N THR A 194 5.16 -11.96 2.22
CA THR A 194 5.94 -12.51 3.34
C THR A 194 6.30 -13.98 3.10
N ARG A 195 5.39 -14.79 2.53
CA ARG A 195 5.73 -16.18 2.15
C ARG A 195 6.78 -16.22 1.05
N ASP A 196 6.69 -15.33 0.05
CA ASP A 196 7.68 -15.13 -1.01
C ASP A 196 9.06 -14.80 -0.42
N ARG A 197 9.08 -13.83 0.49
CA ARG A 197 10.28 -13.42 1.24
C ARG A 197 10.91 -14.59 1.99
N GLN A 198 10.11 -15.35 2.74
CA GLN A 198 10.59 -16.50 3.50
C GLN A 198 11.15 -17.60 2.59
N ARG A 199 10.57 -17.82 1.40
CA ARG A 199 11.12 -18.76 0.42
C ARG A 199 12.49 -18.27 -0.08
N PHE A 200 12.57 -17.02 -0.52
CA PHE A 200 13.81 -16.39 -0.99
C PHE A 200 14.92 -16.47 0.06
N GLU A 201 14.62 -16.17 1.32
CA GLU A 201 15.59 -16.24 2.42
C GLU A 201 16.12 -17.65 2.67
N ARG A 202 15.27 -18.69 2.54
CA ARG A 202 15.70 -20.09 2.65
C ARG A 202 16.57 -20.52 1.49
N GLU A 203 16.18 -20.16 0.27
CA GLU A 203 16.91 -20.51 -0.96
C GLU A 203 18.29 -19.84 -1.01
N HIS A 204 18.40 -18.60 -0.51
CA HIS A 204 19.61 -17.78 -0.56
C HIS A 204 20.31 -17.62 0.79
N ALA A 205 20.05 -18.48 1.76
CA ALA A 205 20.61 -18.39 3.11
C ALA A 205 22.15 -18.40 3.13
N GLY A 206 22.78 -19.05 2.15
CA GLY A 206 24.23 -19.12 1.98
C GLY A 206 24.82 -18.15 0.94
N ASP A 207 23.98 -17.39 0.25
CA ASP A 207 24.41 -16.52 -0.84
C ASP A 207 24.67 -15.09 -0.35
N TRP A 208 25.50 -14.35 -1.09
CA TRP A 208 25.70 -12.93 -0.87
C TRP A 208 24.50 -12.15 -1.42
N VAL A 209 23.67 -11.58 -0.55
CA VAL A 209 22.51 -10.77 -0.97
C VAL A 209 22.78 -9.31 -0.64
N VAL A 210 22.58 -8.44 -1.63
CA VAL A 210 22.76 -6.99 -1.50
C VAL A 210 21.79 -6.41 -0.48
N ILE A 211 22.35 -5.70 0.51
CA ILE A 211 21.62 -5.03 1.59
C ILE A 211 21.68 -3.50 1.48
N SER A 212 22.62 -2.96 0.71
CA SER A 212 22.77 -1.52 0.44
C SER A 212 23.39 -1.33 -0.93
N ALA A 213 23.02 -0.27 -1.64
CA ALA A 213 23.55 0.04 -2.95
C ALA A 213 23.58 1.55 -3.20
N VAL A 214 24.59 2.01 -3.91
CA VAL A 214 24.74 3.39 -4.35
C VAL A 214 25.34 3.42 -5.76
N THR A 215 24.86 4.32 -6.61
CA THR A 215 25.49 4.55 -7.91
C THR A 215 26.93 5.00 -7.71
N SER A 216 27.87 4.32 -8.37
CA SER A 216 29.29 4.64 -8.19
C SER A 216 29.64 5.99 -8.82
N LYS A 217 30.38 6.81 -8.07
CA LYS A 217 31.01 8.03 -8.61
C LYS A 217 32.37 7.75 -9.23
N GLN A 218 33.05 6.70 -8.77
CA GLN A 218 34.41 6.36 -9.16
C GLN A 218 34.44 5.43 -10.38
N TYR A 219 33.42 4.58 -10.54
CA TYR A 219 33.28 3.63 -11.64
C TYR A 219 31.99 3.93 -12.43
N PRO A 220 32.05 4.84 -13.42
CA PRO A 220 30.88 5.17 -14.25
C PRO A 220 30.26 3.92 -14.88
N GLY A 221 28.94 3.78 -14.80
CA GLY A 221 28.20 2.61 -15.29
C GLY A 221 28.09 1.45 -14.29
N PHE A 222 28.55 1.63 -13.05
CA PHE A 222 28.45 0.62 -11.99
C PHE A 222 27.69 1.12 -10.75
N VAL A 223 27.23 0.14 -9.97
CA VAL A 223 26.62 0.30 -8.66
C VAL A 223 27.56 -0.35 -7.65
N GLU A 224 27.96 0.43 -6.65
CA GLU A 224 28.66 -0.06 -5.47
C GLU A 224 27.62 -0.63 -4.51
N THR A 225 27.78 -1.90 -4.15
CA THR A 225 26.83 -2.61 -3.31
C THR A 225 27.55 -3.13 -2.07
N ILE A 226 26.82 -3.23 -0.97
CA ILE A 226 27.22 -3.99 0.21
C ILE A 226 26.30 -5.19 0.26
N ALA A 227 26.86 -6.39 0.29
CA ALA A 227 26.13 -7.64 0.43
C ALA A 227 26.47 -8.34 1.74
N ALA A 228 25.51 -9.08 2.28
CA ALA A 228 25.66 -9.92 3.45
C ALA A 228 25.20 -11.34 3.14
N ILE A 229 25.77 -12.35 3.81
CA ILE A 229 25.30 -13.74 3.68
C ILE A 229 23.83 -13.83 4.11
N GLY A 230 22.98 -14.34 3.22
CA GLY A 230 21.53 -14.43 3.43
C GLY A 230 20.81 -13.08 3.55
N GLY A 231 21.47 -11.96 3.22
CA GLY A 231 20.90 -10.61 3.32
C GLY A 231 20.72 -10.08 4.75
N GLN A 232 21.34 -10.75 5.73
CA GLN A 232 21.20 -10.43 7.15
C GLN A 232 22.14 -9.27 7.53
N ARG A 233 21.58 -8.09 7.81
CA ARG A 233 22.35 -6.87 8.13
C ARG A 233 23.07 -6.92 9.49
N ASP A 234 22.65 -7.82 10.36
CA ASP A 234 23.12 -7.98 11.74
C ASP A 234 24.21 -9.06 11.89
N ARG A 235 24.43 -9.89 10.85
CA ARG A 235 25.50 -10.88 10.81
C ARG A 235 26.76 -10.26 10.21
N SER A 236 27.86 -10.35 10.93
CA SER A 236 29.09 -9.56 10.78
C SER A 236 29.81 -9.63 9.41
N ASP A 237 29.46 -10.59 8.56
CA ASP A 237 30.15 -10.79 7.29
C ASP A 237 29.44 -10.01 6.18
N THR A 238 29.81 -8.73 6.06
CA THR A 238 29.44 -7.88 4.92
C THR A 238 30.63 -7.68 3.99
N ARG A 239 30.39 -7.62 2.68
CA ARG A 239 31.42 -7.37 1.67
C ARG A 239 30.95 -6.39 0.61
N PRO A 240 31.80 -5.47 0.17
CA PRO A 240 31.47 -4.57 -0.91
C PRO A 240 31.70 -5.23 -2.27
N TRP A 241 30.81 -4.98 -3.23
CA TRP A 241 30.85 -5.53 -4.59
C TRP A 241 30.52 -4.45 -5.62
N LEU A 242 31.09 -4.60 -6.80
CA LEU A 242 30.81 -3.76 -7.95
C LEU A 242 29.92 -4.54 -8.94
N VAL A 243 28.72 -4.03 -9.19
CA VAL A 243 27.72 -4.62 -10.10
C VAL A 243 27.43 -3.64 -11.23
N SER A 244 27.30 -4.11 -12.47
CA SER A 244 26.92 -3.22 -13.59
C SER A 244 25.58 -2.56 -13.32
N ALA A 245 25.45 -1.27 -13.64
CA ALA A 245 24.19 -0.54 -13.51
C ALA A 245 23.09 -1.09 -14.44
N ASP A 246 23.46 -1.73 -15.54
CA ASP A 246 22.50 -2.38 -16.45
C ASP A 246 21.92 -3.66 -15.84
N GLU A 247 22.72 -4.36 -15.03
CA GLU A 247 22.33 -5.60 -14.35
C GLU A 247 21.65 -5.36 -13.01
N TYR A 248 22.14 -4.40 -12.21
CA TYR A 248 21.66 -4.20 -10.85
C TYR A 248 20.21 -3.75 -10.83
N ARG A 249 19.35 -4.59 -10.29
CA ARG A 249 17.98 -4.27 -9.93
C ARG A 249 17.77 -4.76 -8.51
N ALA A 250 17.34 -3.90 -7.60
CA ALA A 250 17.12 -4.27 -6.19
C ALA A 250 16.18 -5.49 -6.04
N GLY A 251 15.33 -5.73 -7.04
CA GLY A 251 14.41 -6.87 -7.07
C GLY A 251 13.34 -6.76 -5.99
N ARG A 252 12.46 -7.77 -5.94
CA ARG A 252 11.41 -7.84 -4.91
C ARG A 252 11.98 -8.13 -3.52
N HIS A 253 13.02 -8.98 -3.46
CA HIS A 253 13.60 -9.46 -2.21
C HIS A 253 15.09 -9.17 -2.01
N GLY A 254 15.75 -8.59 -3.00
CA GLY A 254 17.18 -8.34 -2.97
C GLY A 254 17.84 -8.81 -4.26
N PHE A 255 19.07 -8.36 -4.46
CA PHE A 255 19.91 -8.80 -5.57
C PHE A 255 20.92 -9.81 -5.04
N VAL A 256 20.98 -11.00 -5.65
CA VAL A 256 21.94 -12.04 -5.29
C VAL A 256 23.22 -11.82 -6.09
N ILE A 257 24.33 -11.63 -5.38
CA ILE A 257 25.66 -11.53 -5.97
C ILE A 257 26.09 -12.91 -6.47
N ASN A 258 26.65 -12.94 -7.67
CA ASN A 258 27.35 -14.09 -8.22
C ASN A 258 28.86 -13.83 -8.13
N PRO A 259 29.60 -14.47 -7.19
CA PRO A 259 31.03 -14.23 -7.00
C PRO A 259 31.91 -14.56 -8.22
N ALA A 260 31.40 -15.34 -9.18
CA ALA A 260 32.13 -15.64 -10.42
C ALA A 260 31.98 -14.54 -11.49
N ARG A 261 31.01 -13.64 -11.33
CA ARG A 261 30.68 -12.58 -12.31
C ARG A 261 30.84 -11.17 -11.75
N HIS A 262 30.64 -10.99 -10.45
CA HIS A 262 30.70 -9.69 -9.78
C HIS A 262 32.04 -9.54 -9.06
N ALA A 263 32.72 -8.43 -9.31
CA ALA A 263 34.00 -8.15 -8.69
C ALA A 263 33.79 -7.61 -7.26
N PRO A 264 34.59 -8.03 -6.27
CA PRO A 264 34.70 -7.29 -5.02
C PRO A 264 35.10 -5.84 -5.29
N LEU A 265 34.55 -4.89 -4.53
CA LEU A 265 34.97 -3.51 -4.66
C LEU A 265 36.46 -3.40 -4.25
N PRO A 266 37.34 -2.82 -5.08
CA PRO A 266 38.73 -2.58 -4.69
C PRO A 266 38.81 -1.71 -3.44
N ALA A 267 39.81 -1.98 -2.58
CA ALA A 267 40.08 -1.20 -1.38
C ALA A 267 40.59 0.22 -1.71
#